data_AF-A0A502TG79-F1
#
_entry.id   AF-A0A502TG79-F1
#
_cell.length_a   1.000
_cell.length_b   1.000
_cell.length_c   1.000
_cell.angle_alpha   90.00
_cell.angle_beta   90.00
_cell.angle_gamma   90.00
#
_symmetry.space_group_name_H-M   'P 1'
#
loop_
_entity.id
_entity.type
_entity.pdbx_description
1 polymer ?
#
loop_
_entity_poly.entity_id
_entity_poly.type
_entity_poly.pdbx_seq_one_letter_code
_entity_poly.pdbx_strand_id
1 'polypeptide(L)'
;MPNDRDNRSRPPPTSDLSDVVAGDLVRLMPRDLVFVMRFMGESQLRLQSHFQSFIRAELAAGGVTAETHPMIHLFIESHAILLRDFVFSGVSLSRQFRVEEIERLTGDTTAMMRVDIWDQLKSHIETAEKQFQSQAGTLPGLLAAFEQPPGPVPGNEK
;
A
#
# COMPACT_ATOMS: atom_id res chain seq x y z
N MET A 1 0.27 48.55 -28.83
CA MET A 1 -0.88 47.75 -28.35
C MET A 1 -1.79 47.53 -29.55
N PRO A 2 -2.28 46.31 -29.88
CA PRO A 2 -2.38 45.05 -29.11
C PRO A 2 -1.48 43.94 -29.75
N ASN A 3 -1.29 42.71 -29.25
CA ASN A 3 -2.19 41.79 -28.59
C ASN A 3 -1.34 40.80 -27.75
N ASP A 4 -1.29 41.01 -26.44
CA ASP A 4 -0.50 40.20 -25.49
C ASP A 4 -1.46 39.48 -24.52
N ARG A 5 -2.46 38.81 -25.10
CA ARG A 5 -3.52 38.12 -24.35
C ARG A 5 -3.95 36.86 -25.07
N ASP A 6 -3.07 35.86 -25.09
CA ASP A 6 -3.53 34.48 -25.29
C ASP A 6 -2.63 33.41 -24.64
N ASN A 7 -1.82 33.77 -23.65
CA ASN A 7 -1.15 32.77 -22.81
C ASN A 7 -1.99 32.47 -21.55
N ARG A 8 -3.29 32.18 -21.75
CA ARG A 8 -4.11 31.57 -20.71
C ARG A 8 -3.59 30.17 -20.47
N SER A 9 -2.84 30.01 -19.39
CA SER A 9 -2.86 28.84 -18.51
C SER A 9 -2.99 27.50 -19.23
N ARG A 10 -2.00 27.15 -20.05
CA ARG A 10 -1.81 25.73 -20.39
C ARG A 10 -1.37 25.07 -19.08
N PRO A 11 -2.14 24.12 -18.50
CA PRO A 11 -1.61 23.34 -17.39
C PRO A 11 -0.28 22.74 -17.84
N PRO A 12 0.77 22.79 -17.01
CA PRO A 12 2.03 22.15 -17.36
C PRO A 12 1.73 20.71 -17.77
N PRO A 13 2.40 20.18 -18.81
CA PRO A 13 2.18 18.79 -19.20
C PRO A 13 2.37 17.92 -17.95
N THR A 14 1.47 16.97 -17.74
CA THR A 14 1.43 16.13 -16.52
C THR A 14 2.77 15.40 -16.26
N SER A 15 3.55 15.18 -17.31
CA SER A 15 4.94 14.71 -17.25
C SER A 15 5.86 15.61 -16.40
N ASP A 16 5.73 16.93 -16.48
CA ASP A 16 6.57 17.87 -15.73
C ASP A 16 6.20 17.86 -14.24
N LEU A 17 4.93 17.62 -13.92
CA LEU A 17 4.44 17.48 -12.55
C LEU A 17 4.89 16.16 -11.92
N SER A 18 4.84 15.07 -12.67
CA SER A 18 5.33 13.75 -12.23
C SER A 18 6.82 13.79 -11.88
N ASP A 19 7.63 14.49 -12.68
CA ASP A 19 9.06 14.68 -12.41
C ASP A 19 9.32 15.45 -11.12
N VAL A 20 8.59 16.56 -10.90
CA VAL A 20 8.72 17.37 -9.68
C VAL A 20 8.36 16.55 -8.45
N VAL A 21 7.22 15.84 -8.48
CA VAL A 21 6.77 15.03 -7.34
C VAL A 21 7.74 13.89 -7.06
N ALA A 22 8.21 13.17 -8.09
CA ALA A 22 9.21 12.12 -7.91
C ALA A 22 10.52 12.68 -7.34
N GLY A 23 10.98 13.84 -7.82
CA GLY A 23 12.16 14.53 -7.30
C GLY A 23 12.03 14.95 -5.83
N ASP A 24 10.86 15.45 -5.43
CA ASP A 24 10.58 15.82 -4.04
C ASP A 24 10.58 14.59 -3.11
N LEU A 25 10.00 13.47 -3.56
CA LEU A 25 10.01 12.22 -2.81
C LEU A 25 11.44 11.67 -2.60
N VAL A 26 12.30 11.75 -3.62
CA VAL A 26 13.71 11.33 -3.50
C VAL A 26 14.46 12.14 -2.46
N ARG A 27 14.20 13.45 -2.35
CA ARG A 27 14.80 14.31 -1.33
C ARG A 27 14.43 13.88 0.09
N LEU A 28 13.28 13.26 0.26
CA LEU A 28 12.78 12.79 1.56
C LEU A 28 13.28 11.37 1.92
N MET A 29 13.79 10.60 0.96
CA MET A 29 14.21 9.20 1.18
C MET A 29 15.18 8.97 2.35
N PRO A 30 16.21 9.81 2.60
CA PRO A 30 17.06 9.66 3.78
C PRO A 30 16.30 9.54 5.11
N ARG A 31 15.15 10.22 5.19
CA ARG A 31 14.32 10.28 6.39
C ARG A 31 13.18 9.26 6.34
N ASP A 32 12.54 9.14 5.18
CA ASP A 32 11.22 8.51 5.05
C ASP A 32 11.27 7.13 4.36
N LEU A 33 12.39 6.77 3.70
CA LEU A 33 12.55 5.47 3.06
C LEU A 33 13.25 4.48 3.99
N VAL A 34 12.51 3.43 4.37
CA VAL A 34 13.01 2.31 5.18
C VAL A 34 12.88 0.99 4.42
N PHE A 35 13.94 0.20 4.49
CA PHE A 35 13.95 -1.18 4.02
C PHE A 35 13.53 -2.08 5.18
N VAL A 36 12.47 -2.85 4.94
CA VAL A 36 11.96 -3.83 5.89
C VAL A 36 12.34 -5.24 5.43
N MET A 37 12.82 -6.06 6.35
CA MET A 37 12.99 -7.47 6.07
C MET A 37 11.64 -8.14 5.94
N ARG A 38 11.48 -9.01 4.96
CA ARG A 38 10.26 -9.81 4.77
C ARG A 38 10.60 -11.28 4.66
N PHE A 39 10.00 -12.10 5.52
CA PHE A 39 10.09 -13.55 5.42
C PHE A 39 9.19 -14.03 4.29
N MET A 40 9.73 -14.83 3.37
CA MET A 40 9.03 -15.36 2.20
C MET A 40 9.18 -16.88 2.12
N GLY A 41 8.29 -17.53 1.37
CA GLY A 41 8.38 -18.95 1.03
C GLY A 41 8.32 -19.88 2.24
N GLU A 42 9.22 -20.86 2.28
CA GLU A 42 9.20 -21.96 3.25
C GLU A 42 9.27 -21.51 4.71
N SER A 43 9.92 -20.37 5.00
CA SER A 43 9.97 -19.81 6.35
C SER A 43 8.57 -19.53 6.90
N GLN A 44 7.64 -19.07 6.04
CA GLN A 44 6.26 -18.82 6.43
C GLN A 44 5.51 -20.11 6.74
N LEU A 45 5.71 -21.13 5.89
CA LEU A 45 5.09 -22.43 6.07
C LEU A 45 5.55 -23.09 7.37
N ARG A 46 6.86 -23.10 7.64
CA ARG A 46 7.44 -23.71 8.85
C ARG A 46 6.88 -23.09 10.13
N LEU A 47 6.81 -21.76 10.19
CA LEU A 47 6.28 -21.08 11.37
C LEU A 47 4.76 -21.28 11.52
N GLN A 48 4.02 -21.27 10.41
CA GLN A 48 2.58 -21.59 10.43
C GLN A 48 2.33 -23.02 10.92
N SER A 49 3.05 -24.02 10.39
CA SER A 49 2.92 -25.42 10.81
C SER A 49 3.29 -25.63 12.28
N HIS A 50 4.27 -24.88 12.78
CA HIS A 50 4.59 -24.85 14.21
C HIS A 50 3.39 -24.35 15.03
N PHE A 51 2.81 -23.19 14.68
CA PHE A 51 1.66 -22.66 15.41
C PHE A 51 0.40 -23.51 15.28
N GLN A 52 0.15 -24.13 14.13
CA GLN A 52 -0.96 -25.08 14.00
C GLN A 52 -0.80 -26.26 14.96
N SER A 53 0.40 -26.82 15.04
CA SER A 53 0.72 -27.93 15.96
C SER A 53 0.57 -27.48 17.42
N PHE A 54 1.07 -26.30 17.75
CA PHE A 54 0.97 -25.71 19.08
C PHE A 54 -0.49 -25.50 19.51
N ILE A 55 -1.30 -24.80 18.70
CA ILE A 55 -2.71 -24.52 19.03
C ILE A 55 -3.50 -25.83 19.14
N ARG A 56 -3.24 -26.81 18.26
CA ARG A 56 -3.88 -28.13 18.33
C ARG A 56 -3.57 -28.84 19.65
N ALA A 57 -2.31 -28.81 20.09
CA ALA A 57 -1.91 -29.44 21.35
C ALA A 57 -2.58 -28.76 22.57
N GLU A 58 -2.60 -27.43 22.60
CA GLU A 58 -3.24 -26.65 23.67
C GLU A 58 -4.76 -26.89 23.73
N LEU A 59 -5.45 -26.88 22.58
CA LEU A 59 -6.88 -27.15 22.52
C LEU A 59 -7.21 -28.59 22.96
N ALA A 60 -6.40 -29.57 22.55
CA ALA A 60 -6.57 -30.96 22.97
C ALA A 60 -6.34 -31.13 24.48
N ALA A 61 -5.36 -30.43 25.08
CA ALA A 61 -5.14 -30.43 26.52
C ALA A 61 -6.35 -29.84 27.29
N GLY A 62 -7.06 -28.89 26.68
CA GLY A 62 -8.33 -28.35 27.18
C GLY A 62 -9.57 -29.20 26.85
N GLY A 63 -9.42 -30.38 26.23
CA GLY A 63 -10.53 -31.26 25.86
C GLY A 63 -11.32 -30.83 24.62
N VAL A 64 -10.83 -29.85 23.85
CA VAL A 64 -11.45 -29.38 22.62
C VAL A 64 -10.91 -30.20 21.45
N THR A 65 -11.72 -31.13 20.93
CA THR A 65 -11.36 -31.97 19.78
C THR A 65 -12.27 -31.67 18.58
N ALA A 66 -11.92 -32.23 17.42
CA ALA A 66 -12.76 -32.13 16.22
C ALA A 66 -14.14 -32.78 16.39
N GLU A 67 -14.26 -33.74 17.31
CA GLU A 67 -15.53 -34.41 17.63
C GLU A 67 -16.46 -33.50 18.43
N THR A 68 -15.90 -32.67 19.33
CA THR A 68 -16.66 -31.70 20.12
C THR A 68 -16.89 -30.39 19.36
N HIS A 69 -15.97 -30.00 18.47
CA HIS A 69 -16.01 -28.73 17.74
C HIS A 69 -15.68 -28.94 16.25
N PRO A 70 -16.69 -29.08 15.38
CA PRO A 70 -16.50 -29.36 13.95
C PRO A 70 -15.67 -28.32 13.18
N MET A 71 -15.67 -27.06 13.65
CA MET A 71 -14.94 -25.95 13.02
C MET A 71 -13.55 -25.68 13.61
N ILE A 72 -13.05 -26.56 14.48
CA ILE A 72 -11.76 -26.36 15.17
C ILE A 72 -10.58 -26.26 14.19
N HIS A 73 -10.65 -26.95 13.04
CA HIS A 73 -9.60 -26.89 12.03
C HIS A 73 -9.44 -25.50 11.43
N LEU A 74 -10.55 -24.85 11.07
CA LEU A 74 -10.53 -23.48 10.55
C LEU A 74 -10.04 -22.49 11.62
N PHE A 75 -10.46 -22.71 12.87
CA PHE A 75 -9.97 -21.91 14.00
C PHE A 75 -8.45 -22.01 14.15
N ILE A 76 -7.90 -23.22 14.17
CA ILE A 76 -6.45 -23.47 14.29
C ILE A 76 -5.69 -22.84 13.12
N GLU A 77 -6.18 -22.98 11.89
CA GLU A 77 -5.52 -22.44 10.71
C GLU A 77 -5.46 -20.91 10.74
N SER A 78 -6.61 -20.26 10.98
CA SER A 78 -6.69 -18.80 11.04
C SER A 78 -5.81 -18.22 12.15
N HIS A 79 -5.85 -18.82 13.35
CA HIS A 79 -5.04 -18.35 14.46
C HIS A 79 -3.54 -18.59 14.26
N ALA A 80 -3.16 -19.68 13.59
CA ALA A 80 -1.76 -19.91 13.24
C ALA A 80 -1.22 -18.86 12.26
N ILE A 81 -2.05 -18.42 11.30
CA ILE A 81 -1.71 -17.32 10.38
C ILE A 81 -1.54 -16.02 11.17
N LEU A 82 -2.48 -15.69 12.07
CA LEU A 82 -2.40 -14.48 12.90
C LEU A 82 -1.13 -14.44 13.76
N LEU A 83 -0.78 -15.56 14.43
CA LEU A 83 0.43 -15.64 15.25
C LEU A 83 1.71 -15.55 14.41
N ARG A 84 1.74 -16.22 13.26
CA ARG A 84 2.85 -16.12 12.31
C ARG A 84 3.07 -14.68 11.88
N ASP A 85 2.00 -13.98 11.48
CA ASP A 85 2.07 -12.62 10.99
C ASP A 85 2.47 -11.64 12.10
N PHE A 86 2.00 -11.87 13.33
CA PHE A 86 2.44 -11.13 14.50
C PHE A 86 3.95 -11.28 14.72
N VAL A 87 4.49 -12.51 14.73
CA VAL A 87 5.91 -12.75 14.94
C VAL A 87 6.76 -12.13 13.84
N PHE A 88 6.42 -12.36 12.56
CA PHE A 88 7.21 -11.78 11.47
C PHE A 88 7.13 -10.27 11.43
N SER A 89 5.95 -9.68 11.65
CA SER A 89 5.82 -8.22 11.73
C SER A 89 6.66 -7.66 12.88
N GLY A 90 6.66 -8.31 14.04
CA GLY A 90 7.51 -7.92 15.18
C GLY A 90 9.00 -7.95 14.83
N VAL A 91 9.47 -9.01 14.16
CA VAL A 91 10.86 -9.11 13.72
C VAL A 91 11.21 -8.04 12.68
N SER A 92 10.35 -7.83 11.67
CA SER A 92 10.55 -6.80 10.65
C SER A 92 10.58 -5.38 11.23
N LEU A 93 9.75 -5.09 12.23
CA LEU A 93 9.73 -3.79 12.90
C LEU A 93 10.96 -3.54 13.77
N SER A 94 11.53 -4.60 14.36
CA SER A 94 12.71 -4.50 15.25
C SER A 94 14.00 -4.09 14.53
N ARG A 95 14.06 -4.28 13.21
CA ARG A 95 15.24 -4.01 12.39
C ARG A 95 14.82 -3.42 11.06
N GLN A 96 14.70 -2.10 11.06
CA GLN A 96 14.50 -1.29 9.86
C GLN A 96 15.84 -0.68 9.47
N PHE A 97 16.16 -0.73 8.18
CA PHE A 97 17.38 -0.10 7.66
C PHE A 97 17.00 1.12 6.86
N ARG A 98 17.61 2.27 7.15
CA ARG A 98 17.46 3.45 6.30
C ARG A 98 18.19 3.25 4.99
N VAL A 99 17.74 3.99 3.96
CA VAL A 99 18.39 3.98 2.64
C VAL A 99 19.90 4.20 2.72
N GLU A 100 20.36 5.13 3.54
CA GLU A 100 21.79 5.42 3.73
C GLU A 100 22.59 4.25 4.33
N GLU A 101 21.95 3.45 5.18
CA GLU A 101 22.59 2.28 5.78
C GLU A 101 22.73 1.15 4.76
N ILE A 102 21.72 0.97 3.90
CA ILE A 102 21.77 0.02 2.80
C ILE A 102 22.81 0.44 1.77
N GLU A 103 22.84 1.70 1.35
CA GLU A 103 23.85 2.22 0.41
C GLU A 103 25.27 1.99 0.92
N ARG A 104 25.49 2.20 2.22
CA ARG A 104 26.79 1.91 2.85
C ARG A 104 27.11 0.41 2.88
N LEU A 105 26.12 -0.45 3.12
CA LEU A 105 26.30 -1.90 3.15
C LEU A 105 26.55 -2.50 1.76
N THR A 106 25.91 -1.95 0.72
CA THR A 106 26.05 -2.40 -0.67
C THR A 106 27.21 -1.75 -1.40
N GLY A 107 27.82 -0.70 -0.83
CA GLY A 107 28.87 0.09 -1.47
C GLY A 107 28.35 1.01 -2.57
N ASP A 108 27.06 1.34 -2.57
CA ASP A 108 26.46 2.29 -3.51
C ASP A 108 26.83 3.73 -3.14
N THR A 109 28.06 4.12 -3.47
CA THR A 109 28.57 5.49 -3.25
C THR A 109 28.01 6.51 -4.24
N THR A 110 27.35 6.03 -5.30
CA THR A 110 26.82 6.82 -6.41
C THR A 110 25.32 7.10 -6.29
N ALA A 111 24.67 6.58 -5.25
CA ALA A 111 23.23 6.65 -5.04
C ALA A 111 22.41 6.13 -6.24
N MET A 112 22.94 5.10 -6.93
CA MET A 112 22.26 4.47 -8.07
C MET A 112 20.89 3.93 -7.66
N MET A 113 20.80 3.35 -6.45
CA MET A 113 19.54 2.87 -5.91
C MET A 113 18.48 3.97 -5.80
N ARG A 114 18.86 5.21 -5.46
CA ARG A 114 17.89 6.33 -5.39
C ARG A 114 17.43 6.77 -6.77
N VAL A 115 18.33 6.75 -7.76
CA VAL A 115 17.99 7.05 -9.16
C VAL A 115 17.01 6.00 -9.71
N ASP A 116 17.24 4.72 -9.42
CA ASP A 116 16.33 3.65 -9.84
C ASP A 116 14.95 3.80 -9.20
N ILE A 117 14.89 4.11 -7.90
CA ILE A 117 13.60 4.33 -7.22
C ILE A 117 12.90 5.58 -7.77
N TRP A 118 13.65 6.64 -8.11
CA TRP A 118 13.10 7.83 -8.76
C TRP A 118 12.42 7.49 -10.09
N ASP A 119 13.09 6.74 -10.96
CA ASP A 119 12.56 6.34 -12.27
C ASP A 119 11.31 5.46 -12.12
N GLN A 120 11.33 4.52 -11.16
CA GLN A 120 10.18 3.70 -10.83
C GLN A 120 8.99 4.54 -10.32
N LEU A 121 9.24 5.49 -9.40
CA LEU A 121 8.21 6.38 -8.87
C LEU A 121 7.57 7.20 -9.99
N LYS A 122 8.39 7.82 -10.84
CA LYS A 122 7.91 8.59 -11.99
C LYS A 122 7.05 7.72 -12.91
N SER A 123 7.55 6.56 -13.33
CA SER A 123 6.83 5.67 -14.23
C SER A 123 5.49 5.21 -13.64
N HIS A 124 5.45 4.91 -12.33
CA HIS A 124 4.22 4.51 -11.66
C HIS A 124 3.21 5.66 -11.51
N ILE A 125 3.67 6.87 -11.19
CA ILE A 125 2.81 8.07 -11.15
C ILE A 125 2.19 8.30 -12.53
N GLU A 126 3.00 8.34 -13.59
CA GLU A 126 2.50 8.56 -14.94
C GLU A 126 1.51 7.48 -15.38
N THR A 127 1.77 6.22 -15.02
CA THR A 127 0.88 5.10 -15.34
C THR A 127 -0.47 5.26 -14.63
N ALA A 128 -0.45 5.62 -13.34
CA ALA A 128 -1.66 5.85 -12.56
C ALA A 128 -2.47 7.04 -13.12
N GLU A 129 -1.81 8.15 -13.49
CA GLU A 129 -2.46 9.30 -14.10
C GLU A 129 -3.10 8.95 -15.44
N LYS A 130 -2.39 8.24 -16.32
CA LYS A 130 -2.92 7.77 -17.61
C LYS A 130 -4.11 6.84 -17.42
N GLN A 131 -4.03 5.92 -16.46
CA GLN A 131 -5.14 5.02 -16.14
C GLN A 131 -6.37 5.79 -15.67
N PHE A 132 -6.19 6.77 -14.77
CA PHE A 132 -7.29 7.61 -14.32
C PHE A 132 -7.90 8.42 -15.47
N GLN A 133 -7.07 9.04 -16.31
CA GLN A 133 -7.52 9.78 -17.50
C GLN A 133 -8.31 8.89 -18.47
N SER A 134 -7.89 7.63 -18.66
CA SER A 134 -8.62 6.66 -19.49
C SER A 134 -10.01 6.32 -18.95
N GLN A 135 -10.19 6.38 -17.63
CA GLN A 135 -11.45 6.12 -16.95
C GLN A 135 -12.30 7.39 -16.74
N ALA A 136 -11.73 8.57 -17.00
CA ALA A 136 -12.36 9.85 -16.70
C ALA A 136 -13.72 10.04 -17.38
N GLY A 137 -13.92 9.48 -18.57
CA GLY A 137 -15.21 9.51 -19.27
C GLY A 137 -16.35 8.77 -18.55
N THR A 138 -16.02 7.85 -17.63
CA THR A 138 -17.00 7.09 -16.83
C THR A 138 -17.29 7.73 -15.48
N LEU A 139 -16.46 8.69 -15.04
CA LEU A 139 -16.56 9.34 -13.74
C LEU A 139 -17.87 10.10 -13.53
N PRO A 140 -18.44 10.84 -14.49
CA PRO A 140 -19.71 11.56 -14.27
C PRO A 140 -20.86 10.63 -13.84
N GLY A 141 -20.94 9.43 -14.40
CA GLY A 141 -21.96 8.44 -14.01
C GLY A 141 -21.73 7.86 -12.61
N LEU A 142 -20.48 7.74 -12.18
CA LEU A 142 -20.14 7.32 -10.80
C LEU A 142 -20.38 8.45 -9.80
N LEU A 143 -20.12 9.69 -10.20
CA LEU A 143 -20.31 10.89 -9.36
C LEU A 143 -21.80 11.25 -9.18
N ALA A 144 -22.68 10.84 -10.10
CA ALA A 144 -24.13 10.98 -9.95
C ALA A 144 -24.66 10.29 -8.68
N ALA A 145 -24.02 9.22 -8.21
CA ALA A 145 -24.38 8.56 -6.94
C ALA A 145 -24.06 9.41 -5.70
N PHE A 146 -23.22 10.44 -5.85
CA PHE A 146 -22.85 11.39 -4.80
C PHE A 146 -23.58 12.74 -4.94
N GLU A 147 -24.45 12.91 -5.94
CA GLU A 147 -25.28 14.11 -6.04
C GLU A 147 -26.28 14.18 -4.89
N GLN A 148 -26.45 15.38 -4.34
CA GLN A 148 -27.36 15.62 -3.24
C GLN A 148 -28.80 15.33 -3.70
N PRO A 149 -29.58 14.48 -2.99
CA PRO A 149 -30.96 14.24 -3.38
C PRO A 149 -31.72 15.57 -3.40
N PRO A 150 -32.63 15.79 -4.37
CA PRO A 150 -33.45 17.00 -4.39
C PRO A 150 -34.19 17.10 -3.05
N GLY A 151 -33.89 18.16 -2.29
CA GLY A 151 -34.56 18.46 -1.04
C GLY A 151 -36.07 18.62 -1.25
N PRO A 152 -36.89 18.37 -0.21
CA PRO A 152 -38.34 18.42 -0.35
C PRO A 152 -38.77 19.79 -0.87
N VAL A 153 -39.45 19.80 -2.01
CA VAL A 153 -40.14 20.98 -2.53
C VAL A 153 -41.15 21.41 -1.46
N PRO A 154 -41.06 22.63 -0.90
CA PRO A 154 -42.02 23.08 0.10
C PRO A 154 -43.39 23.11 -0.57
N GLY A 155 -44.31 22.32 -0.02
CA GLY A 155 -45.68 22.20 -0.50
C GLY A 155 -46.36 23.56 -0.53
N ASN A 156 -47.03 23.83 -1.65
CA ASN A 156 -48.03 24.88 -1.75
C ASN A 156 -49.18 24.55 -0.78
N GLU A 157 -49.18 25.17 0.39
CA GLU A 157 -50.41 25.37 1.16
C GLU A 157 -51.03 26.71 0.73
N LYS A 158 -52.13 26.61 0.00
CA LYS A 158 -53.17 27.64 -0.08
C LYS A 158 -54.51 26.99 0.19
#